data_AF-A0A7J6P9U9-F1
#
_entry.id   AF-A0A7J6P9U9-F1
#
_cell.length_a   1.000
_cell.length_b   1.000
_cell.length_c   1.000
_cell.angle_alpha   90.00
_cell.angle_beta   90.00
_cell.angle_gamma   90.00
#
_symmetry.space_group_name_H-M   'P 1'
#
loop_
_entity.id
_entity.type
_entity.pdbx_description
1 polymer ?
#
loop_
_entity_poly.entity_id
_entity_poly.type
_entity_poly.pdbx_seq_one_letter_code
_entity_poly.pdbx_strand_id
1 'polypeptide(L)'
;MSSSPRRTPPKRRRGDDLSSEVGSLLKEKDEDKARQILSRIKKEISSADITEWSDPVDSKHNTLLHLAVSARNPMLIRLLCNDFHFNINSQRKGDKCTPLHLSIWNQTADITSILSDELAADWDLKNSRNESPRDLKALRDKMLRLVWISMVTAPPERTGQIPPILEVYMRITNSEATEVVSENRYVVECPAKKLDASCGDALLARLKQKNAYSPGGLYFECDRSAMSYDACAEAMLEVLRRECPRRYCLLAGYRAHAYRGLLQTHLPRVADWLHQNAVMDVSSLHQFATRYGRVAGAAPSNHPRSSLSGKAYSLDAESDVNSSIEVFRWLLEQNCMFR
;
A
#
# COMPACT_ATOMS: atom_id res chain seq x y z
N MET A 1 70.83 -27.57 15.64
CA MET A 1 69.92 -26.67 16.36
C MET A 1 68.64 -26.54 15.55
N SER A 2 67.58 -27.20 16.01
CA SER A 2 66.26 -27.25 15.37
C SER A 2 65.47 -26.00 15.78
N SER A 3 65.06 -25.19 14.81
CA SER A 3 64.14 -24.07 15.02
C SER A 3 62.76 -24.44 14.51
N SER A 4 61.89 -24.89 15.41
CA SER A 4 60.48 -25.14 15.13
C SER A 4 59.73 -23.81 14.84
N PRO A 5 58.82 -23.76 13.85
CA PRO A 5 57.98 -22.60 13.65
C PRO A 5 56.90 -22.52 14.74
N ARG A 6 56.82 -21.37 15.43
CA ARG A 6 55.72 -21.06 16.34
C ARG A 6 54.40 -21.00 15.56
N ARG A 7 53.52 -21.98 15.78
CA ARG A 7 52.11 -21.88 15.41
C ARG A 7 51.45 -20.81 16.30
N THR A 8 51.05 -19.70 15.70
CA THR A 8 50.09 -18.79 16.34
C THR A 8 48.73 -19.47 16.42
N PRO A 9 48.04 -19.47 17.58
CA PRO A 9 46.70 -20.04 17.67
C PRO A 9 45.71 -19.14 16.92
N PRO A 10 44.69 -19.70 16.24
CA PRO A 10 43.68 -18.89 15.60
C PRO A 10 42.85 -18.18 16.68
N LYS A 11 42.88 -16.85 16.68
CA LYS A 11 41.87 -16.03 17.38
C LYS A 11 40.52 -16.25 16.69
N ARG A 12 39.79 -17.29 17.07
CA ARG A 12 38.36 -17.43 16.71
C ARG A 12 37.56 -16.38 17.47
N ARG A 13 37.01 -15.41 16.74
CA ARG A 13 36.01 -14.46 17.24
C ARG A 13 34.71 -15.24 17.49
N ARG A 14 34.44 -15.62 18.75
CA ARG A 14 33.25 -16.41 19.13
C ARG A 14 31.91 -15.81 18.68
N GLY A 15 31.83 -14.50 18.45
CA GLY A 15 30.61 -13.84 17.99
C GLY A 15 30.24 -14.11 16.52
N ASP A 16 31.23 -14.32 15.65
CA ASP A 16 30.97 -14.51 14.21
C ASP A 16 30.37 -15.90 13.90
N ASP A 17 30.64 -16.90 14.75
CA ASP A 17 30.18 -18.29 14.60
C ASP A 17 28.68 -18.42 14.95
N LEU A 18 28.26 -17.84 16.08
CA LEU A 18 26.87 -17.84 16.55
C LEU A 18 25.92 -17.10 15.58
N SER A 19 26.32 -15.95 15.06
CA SER A 19 25.51 -15.22 14.07
C SER A 19 25.34 -16.02 12.77
N SER A 20 26.35 -16.81 12.37
CA SER A 20 26.27 -17.71 11.22
C SER A 20 25.33 -18.89 11.46
N GLU A 21 25.36 -19.49 12.66
CA GLU A 21 24.42 -20.55 13.04
C GLU A 21 22.98 -20.06 13.08
N VAL A 22 22.73 -18.89 13.68
CA VAL A 22 21.40 -18.25 13.68
C VAL A 22 20.95 -17.97 12.25
N GLY A 23 21.83 -17.44 11.39
CA GLY A 23 21.51 -17.23 9.98
C GLY A 23 21.14 -18.51 9.23
N SER A 24 21.74 -19.65 9.61
CA SER A 24 21.40 -20.97 9.05
C SER A 24 20.07 -21.48 9.58
N LEU A 25 19.82 -21.32 10.89
CA LEU A 25 18.56 -21.68 11.55
C LEU A 25 17.36 -20.95 10.93
N LEU A 26 17.49 -19.64 10.67
CA LEU A 26 16.40 -18.83 10.12
C LEU A 26 15.94 -19.30 8.73
N LYS A 27 16.84 -19.91 7.96
CA LYS A 27 16.58 -20.43 6.61
C LYS A 27 16.17 -21.91 6.60
N GLU A 28 16.28 -22.58 7.73
CA GLU A 28 15.99 -24.02 7.83
C GLU A 28 14.48 -24.27 7.74
N LYS A 29 14.14 -25.32 6.99
CA LYS A 29 12.76 -25.77 6.76
C LYS A 29 12.47 -27.11 7.43
N ASP A 30 13.52 -27.87 7.73
CA ASP A 30 13.45 -29.15 8.42
C ASP A 30 13.45 -28.93 9.94
N GLU A 31 12.37 -29.36 10.58
CA GLU A 31 12.15 -29.15 12.02
C GLU A 31 13.21 -29.86 12.87
N ASP A 32 13.62 -31.07 12.51
CA ASP A 32 14.61 -31.85 13.26
C ASP A 32 16.00 -31.20 13.17
N LYS A 33 16.36 -30.69 12.00
CA LYS A 33 17.60 -29.91 11.84
C LYS A 33 17.55 -28.60 12.61
N ALA A 34 16.42 -27.90 12.59
CA ALA A 34 16.23 -26.68 13.37
C ALA A 34 16.39 -26.94 14.88
N ARG A 35 15.81 -28.04 15.40
CA ARG A 35 16.00 -28.50 16.78
C ARG A 35 17.46 -28.80 17.09
N GLN A 36 18.17 -29.47 16.20
CA GLN A 36 19.59 -29.77 16.36
C GLN A 36 20.42 -28.47 16.42
N ILE A 37 20.18 -27.51 15.52
CA ILE A 37 20.85 -26.21 15.53
C ILE A 37 20.54 -25.45 16.83
N LEU A 38 19.27 -25.36 17.23
CA LEU A 38 18.86 -24.72 18.49
C LEU A 38 19.53 -25.35 19.72
N SER A 39 19.64 -26.68 19.74
CA SER A 39 20.33 -27.39 20.83
C SER A 39 21.82 -27.06 20.91
N ARG A 40 22.46 -26.78 19.76
CA ARG A 40 23.86 -26.34 19.70
C ARG A 40 24.00 -24.89 20.17
N ILE A 41 23.17 -23.99 19.65
CA ILE A 41 23.12 -22.58 20.08
C ILE A 41 22.89 -22.49 21.60
N LYS A 42 21.95 -23.28 22.16
CA LYS A 42 21.66 -23.32 23.60
C LYS A 42 22.86 -23.79 24.44
N LYS A 43 23.70 -24.68 23.91
CA LYS A 43 24.93 -25.13 24.59
C LYS A 43 26.04 -24.07 24.57
N GLU A 44 26.08 -23.26 23.52
CA GLU A 44 27.13 -22.23 23.36
C GLU A 44 26.85 -20.94 24.12
N ILE A 45 25.57 -20.59 24.31
CA ILE A 45 25.16 -19.45 25.14
C ILE A 45 25.35 -19.84 26.61
N SER A 46 26.51 -19.48 27.16
CA SER A 46 26.93 -19.79 28.54
C SER A 46 26.20 -18.97 29.62
N SER A 47 25.21 -18.15 29.26
CA SER A 47 24.37 -17.35 30.18
C SER A 47 22.90 -17.75 30.08
N ALA A 48 22.17 -17.47 31.15
CA ALA A 48 20.76 -17.78 31.35
C ALA A 48 19.90 -17.53 30.08
N ASP A 49 19.17 -18.60 29.75
CA ASP A 49 18.01 -18.66 28.86
C ASP A 49 18.15 -18.13 27.42
N ILE A 50 18.18 -19.06 26.46
CA ILE A 50 18.13 -18.77 25.02
C ILE A 50 16.92 -17.90 24.64
N THR A 51 15.88 -17.89 25.47
CA THR A 51 14.66 -17.07 25.34
C THR A 51 14.96 -15.56 25.37
N GLU A 52 16.00 -15.13 26.09
CA GLU A 52 16.41 -13.72 26.22
C GLU A 52 17.54 -13.33 25.27
N TRP A 53 18.06 -14.28 24.48
CA TRP A 53 19.14 -13.99 23.54
C TRP A 53 18.70 -12.96 22.50
N SER A 54 19.54 -11.96 22.29
CA SER A 54 19.41 -10.94 21.25
C SER A 54 20.67 -10.88 20.41
N ASP A 55 20.54 -10.68 19.10
CA ASP A 55 21.71 -10.53 18.22
C ASP A 55 22.53 -9.29 18.63
N PRO A 56 23.80 -9.45 19.06
CA PRO A 56 24.64 -8.34 19.51
C PRO A 56 25.10 -7.44 18.35
N VAL A 57 25.03 -7.92 17.11
CA VAL A 57 25.38 -7.16 15.90
C VAL A 57 24.18 -6.35 15.41
N ASP A 58 22.97 -6.72 15.82
CA ASP A 58 21.75 -5.99 15.46
C ASP A 58 21.53 -4.78 16.39
N SER A 59 21.55 -3.59 15.80
CA SER A 59 21.23 -2.31 16.46
C SER A 59 19.86 -2.28 17.15
N LYS A 60 18.91 -3.13 16.74
CA LYS A 60 17.57 -3.21 17.33
C LYS A 60 17.48 -4.22 18.47
N HIS A 61 18.53 -4.99 18.70
CA HIS A 61 18.56 -6.10 19.65
C HIS A 61 17.38 -7.06 19.48
N ASN A 62 17.12 -7.48 18.24
CA ASN A 62 16.09 -8.47 17.97
C ASN A 62 16.39 -9.78 18.72
N THR A 63 15.39 -10.32 19.40
CA THR A 63 15.47 -11.69 19.92
C THR A 63 15.35 -12.69 18.77
N LEU A 64 15.68 -13.96 19.04
CA LEU A 64 15.56 -15.02 18.03
C LEU A 64 14.14 -15.12 17.44
N LEU A 65 13.11 -14.87 18.25
CA LEU A 65 11.71 -14.86 17.80
C LEU A 65 11.42 -13.70 16.83
N HIS A 66 11.95 -12.49 17.07
CA HIS A 66 11.83 -11.36 16.14
C HIS A 66 12.52 -11.64 14.80
N LEU A 67 13.68 -12.31 14.85
CA LEU A 67 14.39 -12.72 13.65
C LEU A 67 13.61 -13.79 12.87
N ALA A 68 12.98 -14.75 13.55
CA ALA A 68 12.13 -15.76 12.92
C ALA A 68 10.90 -15.13 12.21
N VAL A 69 10.28 -14.12 12.83
CA VAL A 69 9.22 -13.31 12.20
C VAL A 69 9.73 -12.57 10.97
N SER A 70 10.90 -11.93 11.08
CA SER A 70 11.52 -11.21 9.95
C SER A 70 11.89 -12.16 8.80
N ALA A 71 12.31 -13.39 9.12
CA ALA A 71 12.62 -14.43 8.17
C ALA A 71 11.37 -15.11 7.58
N ARG A 72 10.17 -14.78 8.08
CA ARG A 72 8.89 -15.39 7.66
C ARG A 72 8.89 -16.91 7.80
N ASN A 73 9.44 -17.42 8.91
CA ASN A 73 9.57 -18.85 9.16
C ASN A 73 8.52 -19.33 10.18
N PRO A 74 7.33 -19.79 9.74
CA PRO A 74 6.24 -20.18 10.64
C PRO A 74 6.58 -21.42 11.48
N MET A 75 7.33 -22.38 10.92
CA MET A 75 7.78 -23.58 11.63
C MET A 75 8.66 -23.19 12.82
N LEU A 76 9.64 -22.32 12.58
CA LEU A 76 10.55 -21.89 13.64
C LEU A 76 9.82 -21.09 14.73
N ILE A 77 8.84 -20.24 14.38
CA ILE A 77 8.05 -19.50 15.37
C ILE A 77 7.29 -20.45 16.31
N ARG A 78 6.62 -21.47 15.74
CA ARG A 78 5.91 -22.49 16.53
C ARG A 78 6.87 -23.25 17.43
N LEU A 79 8.01 -23.68 16.88
CA LEU A 79 9.04 -24.42 17.60
C LEU A 79 9.57 -23.60 18.80
N LEU A 80 9.90 -22.32 18.59
CA LEU A 80 10.41 -21.46 19.65
C LEU A 80 9.40 -21.26 20.78
N CYS A 81 8.12 -21.06 20.46
CA CYS A 81 7.10 -20.76 21.46
C CYS A 81 6.60 -22.01 22.20
N ASN A 82 6.33 -23.10 21.48
CA ASN A 82 5.73 -24.30 22.05
C ASN A 82 6.75 -25.17 22.78
N ASP A 83 7.95 -25.32 22.21
CA ASP A 83 8.93 -26.32 22.69
C ASP A 83 10.07 -25.69 23.48
N PHE A 84 10.42 -24.45 23.14
CA PHE A 84 11.47 -23.70 23.83
C PHE A 84 10.91 -22.58 24.72
N HIS A 85 9.58 -22.48 24.85
CA HIS A 85 8.86 -21.59 25.76
C HIS A 85 9.29 -20.11 25.67
N PHE A 86 9.61 -19.65 24.45
CA PHE A 86 9.86 -18.22 24.23
C PHE A 86 8.61 -17.41 24.57
N ASN A 87 8.79 -16.31 25.30
CA ASN A 87 7.70 -15.38 25.54
C ASN A 87 7.32 -14.66 24.24
N ILE A 88 6.12 -14.96 23.74
CA ILE A 88 5.53 -14.41 22.51
C ILE A 88 5.42 -12.87 22.53
N ASN A 89 5.30 -12.28 23.72
CA ASN A 89 5.14 -10.85 23.94
C ASN A 89 6.47 -10.15 24.29
N SER A 90 7.61 -10.81 24.09
CA SER A 90 8.93 -10.23 24.34
C SER A 90 9.10 -8.93 23.54
N GLN A 91 9.44 -7.84 24.21
CA GLN A 91 9.67 -6.55 23.58
C GLN A 91 11.15 -6.37 23.26
N ARG A 92 11.50 -5.97 22.02
CA ARG A 92 12.89 -5.67 21.68
C ARG A 92 13.40 -4.44 22.44
N LYS A 93 14.68 -4.43 22.83
CA LYS A 93 15.24 -3.37 23.68
C LYS A 93 15.21 -1.98 23.01
N GLY A 94 15.36 -1.92 21.69
CA GLY A 94 15.48 -0.64 20.97
C GLY A 94 14.23 0.23 20.98
N ASP A 95 13.06 -0.33 20.71
CA ASP A 95 11.80 0.43 20.59
C ASP A 95 10.59 -0.28 21.21
N LYS A 96 10.81 -1.36 21.94
CA LYS A 96 9.77 -2.14 22.62
C LYS A 96 8.70 -2.74 21.69
N CYS A 97 8.94 -2.88 20.40
CA CYS A 97 8.06 -3.69 19.56
C CYS A 97 8.12 -5.17 19.95
N THR A 98 6.98 -5.84 19.85
CA THR A 98 6.84 -7.30 19.97
C THR A 98 6.98 -7.97 18.60
N PRO A 99 7.09 -9.32 18.56
CA PRO A 99 6.96 -10.09 17.31
C PRO A 99 5.70 -9.73 16.51
N LEU A 100 4.56 -9.51 17.17
CA LEU A 100 3.30 -9.16 16.51
C LEU A 100 3.33 -7.77 15.86
N HIS A 101 3.94 -6.76 16.49
CA HIS A 101 4.16 -5.46 15.83
C HIS A 101 4.96 -5.64 14.54
N LEU A 102 5.99 -6.49 14.58
CA LEU A 102 6.90 -6.70 13.46
C LEU A 102 6.22 -7.44 12.30
N SER A 103 5.37 -8.44 12.57
CA SER A 103 4.63 -9.15 11.52
C SER A 103 3.65 -8.23 10.79
N ILE A 104 2.97 -7.34 11.52
CA ILE A 104 2.08 -6.31 10.95
C ILE A 104 2.87 -5.33 10.09
N TRP A 105 4.01 -4.85 10.59
CA TRP A 105 4.88 -3.94 9.83
C TRP A 105 5.42 -4.55 8.54
N ASN A 106 5.75 -5.84 8.58
CA ASN A 106 6.28 -6.59 7.44
C ASN A 106 5.19 -7.10 6.49
N GLN A 107 3.90 -6.88 6.80
CA GLN A 107 2.74 -7.32 6.01
C GLN A 107 2.72 -8.84 5.78
N THR A 108 3.08 -9.59 6.81
CA THR A 108 3.12 -11.06 6.78
C THR A 108 1.84 -11.58 7.44
N ALA A 109 0.75 -11.66 6.67
CA ALA A 109 -0.56 -12.03 7.18
C ALA A 109 -0.58 -13.45 7.79
N ASP A 110 0.11 -14.38 7.14
CA ASP A 110 0.36 -15.75 7.59
C ASP A 110 1.01 -15.78 8.98
N ILE A 111 2.11 -15.04 9.16
CA ILE A 111 2.80 -14.96 10.44
C ILE A 111 1.95 -14.22 11.48
N THR A 112 1.23 -13.17 11.07
CA THR A 112 0.36 -12.41 11.97
C THR A 112 -0.73 -13.29 12.54
N SER A 113 -1.40 -14.10 11.71
CA SER A 113 -2.40 -15.09 12.15
C SER A 113 -1.82 -16.15 13.06
N ILE A 114 -0.60 -16.65 12.81
CA ILE A 114 0.04 -17.61 13.73
C ILE A 114 0.27 -16.97 15.10
N LEU A 115 0.82 -15.75 15.13
CA LEU A 115 1.10 -15.05 16.38
C LEU A 115 -0.20 -14.72 17.14
N SER A 116 -1.24 -14.25 16.44
CA SER A 116 -2.49 -13.82 17.07
C SER A 116 -3.43 -14.98 17.42
N ASP A 117 -3.72 -15.84 16.44
CA ASP A 117 -4.84 -16.77 16.50
C ASP A 117 -4.42 -18.09 17.16
N GLU A 118 -3.18 -18.51 16.95
CA GLU A 118 -2.67 -19.77 17.46
C GLU A 118 -1.86 -19.61 18.75
N LEU A 119 -1.04 -18.56 18.83
CA LEU A 119 -0.15 -18.31 19.97
C LEU A 119 -0.66 -17.24 20.95
N ALA A 120 -1.84 -16.67 20.67
CA ALA A 120 -2.52 -15.71 21.54
C ALA A 120 -1.65 -14.50 21.96
N ALA A 121 -0.87 -13.95 21.01
CA ALA A 121 -0.06 -12.75 21.25
C ALA A 121 -0.94 -11.56 21.67
N ASP A 122 -0.41 -10.73 22.58
CA ASP A 122 -1.10 -9.56 23.12
C ASP A 122 -1.18 -8.44 22.08
N TRP A 123 -2.40 -8.01 21.80
CA TRP A 123 -2.75 -6.97 20.83
C TRP A 123 -2.70 -5.56 21.40
N ASP A 124 -2.58 -5.41 22.72
CA ASP A 124 -2.71 -4.14 23.42
C ASP A 124 -1.38 -3.68 24.04
N LEU A 125 -0.35 -4.53 24.02
CA LEU A 125 0.98 -4.19 24.52
C LEU A 125 1.63 -3.09 23.66
N LYS A 126 1.99 -1.96 24.28
CA LYS A 126 2.45 -0.79 23.55
C LYS A 126 3.97 -0.73 23.39
N ASN A 127 4.41 -0.30 22.21
CA ASN A 127 5.81 0.00 21.91
C ASN A 127 6.25 1.37 22.51
N SER A 128 7.48 1.80 22.23
CA SER A 128 8.03 3.08 22.71
C SER A 128 7.39 4.32 22.09
N ARG A 129 6.61 4.15 21.02
CA ARG A 129 5.79 5.20 20.41
C ARG A 129 4.36 5.23 20.96
N ASN A 130 4.08 4.43 21.99
CA ASN A 130 2.75 4.28 22.59
C ASN A 130 1.71 3.69 21.60
N GLU A 131 2.17 2.92 20.62
CA GLU A 131 1.34 2.22 19.63
C GLU A 131 1.23 0.75 20.05
N SER A 132 0.01 0.22 20.08
CA SER A 132 -0.25 -1.23 20.19
C SER A 132 -0.22 -1.90 18.81
N PRO A 133 -0.17 -3.24 18.74
CA PRO A 133 -0.40 -3.96 17.49
C PRO A 133 -1.72 -3.59 16.80
N ARG A 134 -2.80 -3.32 17.55
CA ARG A 134 -4.08 -2.87 16.95
C ARG A 134 -3.94 -1.52 16.28
N ASP A 135 -3.32 -0.57 16.97
CA ASP A 135 -3.10 0.79 16.44
C ASP A 135 -2.25 0.72 15.17
N LEU A 136 -1.19 -0.10 15.19
CA LEU A 136 -0.30 -0.29 14.06
C LEU A 136 -1.01 -0.96 12.88
N LYS A 137 -1.85 -1.96 13.14
CA LYS A 137 -2.64 -2.63 12.10
C LYS A 137 -3.62 -1.66 11.45
N ALA A 138 -4.36 -0.88 12.26
CA ALA A 138 -5.26 0.14 11.75
C ALA A 138 -4.51 1.20 10.91
N LEU A 139 -3.37 1.69 11.38
CA LEU A 139 -2.54 2.63 10.62
C LEU A 139 -2.06 2.00 9.29
N ARG A 140 -1.60 0.75 9.32
CA ARG A 140 -1.14 0.03 8.12
C ARG A 140 -2.25 -0.16 7.11
N ASP A 141 -3.44 -0.51 7.56
CA ASP A 141 -4.61 -0.65 6.69
C ASP A 141 -4.95 0.68 6.01
N LYS A 142 -4.81 1.80 6.73
CA LYS A 142 -4.96 3.13 6.13
C LYS A 142 -3.84 3.45 5.12
N MET A 143 -2.59 3.11 5.41
CA MET A 143 -1.44 3.36 4.52
C MET A 143 -1.57 2.63 3.18
N LEU A 144 -2.26 1.48 3.14
CA LEU A 144 -2.48 0.68 1.93
C LEU A 144 -3.72 1.09 1.12
N ARG A 145 -4.45 2.11 1.56
CA ARG A 145 -5.62 2.62 0.82
C ARG A 145 -5.21 3.25 -0.50
N LEU A 146 -6.10 3.12 -1.48
CA LEU A 146 -5.98 3.71 -2.81
C LEU A 146 -6.93 4.90 -2.91
N VAL A 147 -6.43 6.03 -3.40
CA VAL A 147 -7.21 7.25 -3.61
C VAL A 147 -7.49 7.39 -5.10
N TRP A 148 -8.70 7.04 -5.50
CA TRP A 148 -9.17 7.06 -6.87
C TRP A 148 -9.65 8.46 -7.22
N ILE A 149 -9.03 9.08 -8.23
CA ILE A 149 -9.43 10.40 -8.68
C ILE A 149 -9.62 10.37 -10.20
N SER A 150 -10.73 10.94 -10.66
CA SER A 150 -10.94 11.34 -12.05
C SER A 150 -11.35 12.80 -12.10
N MET A 151 -11.14 13.42 -13.26
CA MET A 151 -11.41 14.83 -13.48
C MET A 151 -12.02 15.05 -14.86
N VAL A 152 -13.00 15.94 -14.94
CA VAL A 152 -13.45 16.52 -16.21
C VAL A 152 -12.81 17.90 -16.36
N THR A 153 -12.20 18.16 -17.51
CA THR A 153 -11.53 19.43 -17.81
C THR A 153 -12.17 20.10 -19.03
N ALA A 154 -12.17 21.43 -19.06
CA ALA A 154 -12.45 22.16 -20.31
C ALA A 154 -11.18 22.19 -21.18
N PRO A 155 -11.29 22.42 -22.50
CA PRO A 155 -10.13 22.68 -23.33
C PRO A 155 -9.38 23.93 -22.83
N PRO A 156 -8.04 23.99 -22.99
CA PRO A 156 -7.30 25.20 -22.68
C PRO A 156 -7.66 26.32 -23.67
N GLU A 157 -7.76 27.57 -23.19
CA GLU A 157 -8.07 28.72 -24.05
C GLU A 157 -6.93 29.03 -25.04
N ARG A 158 -5.70 28.69 -24.66
CA ARG A 158 -4.49 28.89 -25.47
C ARG A 158 -3.63 27.64 -25.47
N THR A 159 -2.96 27.40 -26.60
CA THR A 159 -1.97 26.32 -26.71
C THR A 159 -0.91 26.46 -25.62
N GLY A 160 -0.62 25.36 -24.90
CA GLY A 160 0.34 25.34 -23.80
C GLY A 160 -0.21 25.75 -22.43
N GLN A 161 -1.46 26.24 -22.36
CA GLN A 161 -2.13 26.44 -21.07
C GLN A 161 -2.61 25.10 -20.51
N ILE A 162 -2.57 24.97 -19.18
CA ILE A 162 -3.05 23.77 -18.49
C ILE A 162 -4.59 23.81 -18.48
N PRO A 163 -5.27 22.73 -18.89
CA PRO A 163 -6.73 22.67 -18.95
C PRO A 163 -7.37 22.96 -17.59
N PRO A 164 -8.36 23.87 -17.50
CA PRO A 164 -9.08 24.10 -16.26
C PRO A 164 -9.91 22.87 -15.90
N ILE A 165 -9.85 22.47 -14.63
CA ILE A 165 -10.70 21.42 -14.07
C ILE A 165 -12.09 21.99 -13.82
N LEU A 166 -13.11 21.27 -14.29
CA LEU A 166 -14.54 21.55 -14.10
C LEU A 166 -15.14 20.69 -12.99
N GLU A 167 -14.71 19.43 -12.93
CA GLU A 167 -15.21 18.46 -11.97
C GLU A 167 -14.06 17.60 -11.47
N VAL A 168 -14.09 17.29 -10.17
CA VAL A 168 -13.25 16.27 -9.54
C VAL A 168 -14.16 15.27 -8.85
N TYR A 169 -13.91 13.99 -9.08
CA TYR A 169 -14.50 12.93 -8.28
C TYR A 169 -13.41 12.16 -7.56
N MET A 170 -13.59 11.94 -6.26
CA MET A 170 -12.68 11.17 -5.41
C MET A 170 -13.41 10.02 -4.73
N ARG A 171 -12.75 8.86 -4.69
CA ARG A 171 -13.18 7.68 -3.93
C ARG A 171 -11.99 7.04 -3.23
N ILE A 172 -12.20 6.48 -2.05
CA ILE A 172 -11.14 5.78 -1.31
C ILE A 172 -11.53 4.32 -1.16
N THR A 173 -10.62 3.42 -1.50
CA THR A 173 -10.77 1.98 -1.28
C THR A 173 -9.62 1.44 -0.42
N ASN A 174 -9.80 0.25 0.15
CA ASN A 174 -8.68 -0.54 0.66
C ASN A 174 -7.84 -1.12 -0.52
N SER A 175 -6.83 -1.93 -0.18
CA SER A 175 -5.95 -2.59 -1.16
C SER A 175 -6.65 -3.65 -2.02
N GLU A 176 -7.80 -4.16 -1.58
CA GLU A 176 -8.64 -5.13 -2.27
C GLU A 176 -9.73 -4.46 -3.13
N ALA A 177 -9.65 -3.13 -3.26
CA ALA A 177 -10.63 -2.30 -3.95
C ALA A 177 -12.06 -2.37 -3.34
N THR A 178 -12.19 -2.71 -2.06
CA THR A 178 -13.43 -2.52 -1.29
C THR A 178 -13.56 -1.06 -0.89
N GLU A 179 -14.76 -0.51 -1.00
CA GLU A 179 -15.04 0.89 -0.71
C GLU A 179 -14.86 1.22 0.78
N VAL A 180 -14.20 2.36 1.05
CA VAL A 180 -14.01 2.91 2.40
C VAL A 180 -14.74 4.25 2.53
N VAL A 181 -14.63 5.08 1.50
CA VAL A 181 -15.38 6.34 1.40
C VAL A 181 -15.94 6.46 0.00
N SER A 182 -17.24 6.66 -0.09
CA SER A 182 -17.99 7.00 -1.30
C SER A 182 -18.28 8.51 -1.38
N GLU A 183 -18.75 8.95 -2.56
CA GLU A 183 -19.44 10.24 -2.76
C GLU A 183 -18.62 11.50 -2.42
N ASN A 184 -17.51 11.72 -3.12
CA ASN A 184 -16.75 12.99 -3.02
C ASN A 184 -16.65 13.66 -4.39
N ARG A 185 -17.76 14.25 -4.80
CA ARG A 185 -17.90 14.97 -6.07
C ARG A 185 -17.78 16.48 -5.82
N TYR A 186 -16.91 17.13 -6.59
CA TYR A 186 -16.63 18.55 -6.47
C TYR A 186 -16.76 19.19 -7.86
N VAL A 187 -17.71 20.10 -8.01
CA VAL A 187 -17.86 20.89 -9.24
C VAL A 187 -17.23 22.25 -9.01
N VAL A 188 -16.18 22.57 -9.75
CA VAL A 188 -15.46 23.83 -9.63
C VAL A 188 -16.17 24.90 -10.45
N GLU A 189 -16.21 26.12 -9.91
CA GLU A 189 -16.74 27.28 -10.62
C GLU A 189 -16.04 27.46 -11.98
N CYS A 190 -16.84 27.51 -13.04
CA CYS A 190 -16.38 27.91 -14.36
C CYS A 190 -17.51 28.65 -15.08
N PRO A 191 -17.44 30.00 -15.19
CA PRO A 191 -18.52 30.79 -15.75
C PRO A 191 -18.90 30.35 -17.16
N ALA A 192 -20.20 30.33 -17.48
CA ALA A 192 -20.74 29.96 -18.79
C ALA A 192 -20.01 30.67 -19.95
N LYS A 193 -19.78 31.98 -19.81
CA LYS A 193 -19.06 32.79 -20.81
C LYS A 193 -17.66 32.24 -21.13
N LYS A 194 -16.95 31.70 -20.13
CA LYS A 194 -15.62 31.11 -20.32
C LYS A 194 -15.73 29.77 -21.03
N LEU A 195 -16.67 28.92 -20.62
CA LEU A 195 -16.94 27.65 -21.28
C LEU A 195 -17.32 27.83 -22.74
N ASP A 196 -18.23 28.77 -23.04
CA ASP A 196 -18.68 29.08 -24.40
C ASP A 196 -17.53 29.56 -25.28
N ALA A 197 -16.54 30.27 -24.71
CA ALA A 197 -15.36 30.74 -25.44
C ALA A 197 -14.31 29.64 -25.67
N SER A 198 -14.16 28.70 -24.74
CA SER A 198 -13.11 27.66 -24.79
C SER A 198 -13.55 26.33 -25.41
N CYS A 199 -14.85 26.04 -25.42
CA CYS A 199 -15.39 24.75 -25.86
C CYS A 199 -16.04 24.87 -27.24
N GLY A 200 -15.75 23.94 -28.14
CA GLY A 200 -16.52 23.80 -29.39
C GLY A 200 -17.93 23.26 -29.15
N ASP A 201 -18.83 23.47 -30.10
CA ASP A 201 -20.27 23.13 -30.01
C ASP A 201 -20.52 21.67 -29.57
N ALA A 202 -19.75 20.72 -30.11
CA ALA A 202 -19.89 19.31 -29.77
C ALA A 202 -19.59 19.02 -28.28
N LEU A 203 -18.61 19.70 -27.69
CA LEU A 203 -18.28 19.53 -26.27
C LEU A 203 -19.32 20.24 -25.39
N LEU A 204 -19.74 21.46 -25.77
CA LEU A 204 -20.80 22.17 -25.05
C LEU A 204 -22.10 21.38 -25.02
N ALA A 205 -22.51 20.78 -26.15
CA ALA A 205 -23.69 19.93 -26.21
C ALA A 205 -23.60 18.75 -25.23
N ARG A 206 -22.42 18.13 -25.10
CA ARG A 206 -22.20 17.04 -24.15
C ARG A 206 -22.15 17.51 -22.70
N LEU A 207 -21.52 18.65 -22.40
CA LEU A 207 -21.51 19.22 -21.04
C LEU A 207 -22.91 19.68 -20.60
N LYS A 208 -23.78 20.06 -21.52
CA LYS A 208 -25.19 20.41 -21.25
C LYS A 208 -26.09 19.17 -21.13
N GLN A 209 -25.63 18.00 -21.58
CA GLN A 209 -26.39 16.77 -21.51
C GLN A 209 -26.54 16.30 -20.06
N LYS A 210 -27.78 15.98 -19.67
CA LYS A 210 -28.08 15.39 -18.36
C LYS A 210 -27.61 13.95 -18.31
N ASN A 211 -27.14 13.53 -17.15
CA ASN A 211 -26.84 12.13 -16.87
C ASN A 211 -27.16 11.81 -15.40
N ALA A 212 -26.91 10.56 -14.98
CA ALA A 212 -27.24 10.09 -13.63
C ALA A 212 -26.51 10.88 -12.52
N TYR A 213 -25.31 11.39 -12.81
CA TYR A 213 -24.42 12.05 -11.85
C TYR A 213 -24.40 13.57 -11.99
N SER A 214 -24.86 14.08 -13.13
CA SER A 214 -25.13 15.49 -13.39
C SER A 214 -26.55 15.66 -13.96
N PRO A 215 -27.59 15.68 -13.11
CA PRO A 215 -28.98 15.80 -13.52
C PRO A 215 -29.28 17.15 -14.20
N GLY A 216 -28.46 18.16 -13.92
CA GLY A 216 -28.53 19.48 -14.54
C GLY A 216 -27.71 19.61 -15.82
N GLY A 217 -26.73 18.73 -16.04
CA GLY A 217 -25.66 18.93 -17.01
C GLY A 217 -24.50 19.73 -16.40
N LEU A 218 -23.26 19.23 -16.55
CA LEU A 218 -22.07 19.76 -15.91
C LEU A 218 -21.83 21.24 -16.26
N TYR A 219 -22.19 21.67 -17.47
CA TYR A 219 -22.13 23.07 -17.88
C TYR A 219 -22.88 24.00 -16.90
N PHE A 220 -24.13 23.67 -16.58
CA PHE A 220 -24.97 24.51 -15.71
C PHE A 220 -24.58 24.37 -14.25
N GLU A 221 -23.98 23.25 -13.86
CA GLU A 221 -23.46 23.07 -12.51
C GLU A 221 -22.18 23.88 -12.29
N CYS A 222 -21.29 23.95 -13.28
CA CYS A 222 -20.09 24.81 -13.22
C CYS A 222 -20.46 26.29 -13.12
N ASP A 223 -21.46 26.74 -13.88
CA ASP A 223 -21.92 28.14 -13.89
C ASP A 223 -22.58 28.57 -12.57
N ARG A 224 -23.21 27.62 -11.87
CA ARG A 224 -23.83 27.87 -10.55
C ARG A 224 -22.91 27.60 -9.36
N SER A 225 -21.82 26.87 -9.57
CA SER A 225 -20.90 26.54 -8.48
C SER A 225 -20.14 27.79 -8.04
N ALA A 226 -20.00 27.96 -6.72
CA ALA A 226 -19.12 28.95 -6.11
C ALA A 226 -17.82 28.31 -5.58
N MET A 227 -17.54 27.06 -5.96
CA MET A 227 -16.40 26.32 -5.44
C MET A 227 -15.12 26.71 -6.19
N SER A 228 -14.22 27.38 -5.48
CA SER A 228 -12.86 27.64 -5.97
C SER A 228 -11.97 26.40 -5.90
N TYR A 229 -10.79 26.45 -6.53
CA TYR A 229 -9.78 25.39 -6.37
C TYR A 229 -9.32 25.22 -4.92
N ASP A 230 -9.19 26.30 -4.15
CA ASP A 230 -8.79 26.22 -2.74
C ASP A 230 -9.89 25.57 -1.89
N ALA A 231 -11.15 25.93 -2.12
CA ALA A 231 -12.29 25.30 -1.43
C ALA A 231 -12.39 23.81 -1.77
N CYS A 232 -12.22 23.46 -3.05
CA CYS A 232 -12.16 22.06 -3.50
C CYS A 232 -11.01 21.31 -2.82
N ALA A 233 -9.80 21.89 -2.79
CA ALA A 233 -8.64 21.28 -2.16
C ALA A 233 -8.85 21.03 -0.66
N GLU A 234 -9.42 21.99 0.08
CA GLU A 234 -9.70 21.79 1.52
C GLU A 234 -10.74 20.71 1.77
N ALA A 235 -11.82 20.69 0.99
CA ALA A 235 -12.85 19.66 1.13
C ALA A 235 -12.27 18.26 0.88
N MET A 236 -11.45 18.10 -0.17
CA MET A 236 -10.71 16.86 -0.41
C MET A 236 -9.76 16.51 0.74
N LEU A 237 -9.02 17.49 1.27
CA LEU A 237 -8.06 17.27 2.35
C LEU A 237 -8.72 16.91 3.67
N GLU A 238 -9.94 17.37 3.95
CA GLU A 238 -10.71 16.95 5.13
C GLU A 238 -10.92 15.44 5.14
N VAL A 239 -11.36 14.89 4.01
CA VAL A 239 -11.56 13.44 3.83
C VAL A 239 -10.23 12.70 3.90
N LEU A 240 -9.20 13.20 3.20
CA LEU A 240 -7.88 12.57 3.19
C LEU A 240 -7.22 12.58 4.57
N ARG A 241 -7.38 13.62 5.39
CA ARG A 241 -6.82 13.67 6.75
C ARG A 241 -7.41 12.59 7.65
N ARG A 242 -8.71 12.29 7.49
CA ARG A 242 -9.41 11.26 8.28
C ARG A 242 -8.99 9.86 7.86
N GLU A 243 -8.84 9.63 6.55
CA GLU A 243 -8.73 8.29 5.99
C GLU A 243 -7.35 7.89 5.50
N CYS A 244 -6.49 8.84 5.16
CA CYS A 244 -5.25 8.60 4.44
C CYS A 244 -4.07 9.28 5.15
N PRO A 245 -3.17 8.51 5.77
CA PRO A 245 -1.92 9.04 6.29
C PRO A 245 -1.14 9.78 5.20
N ARG A 246 -0.67 10.98 5.54
CA ARG A 246 0.04 11.86 4.61
C ARG A 246 1.23 11.13 3.97
N ARG A 247 1.33 11.24 2.64
CA ARG A 247 2.39 10.71 1.77
C ARG A 247 2.49 9.19 1.67
N TYR A 248 1.49 8.44 2.13
CA TYR A 248 1.48 6.98 2.01
C TYR A 248 0.57 6.48 0.88
N CYS A 249 -0.67 6.98 0.81
CA CYS A 249 -1.66 6.45 -0.13
C CYS A 249 -1.35 6.86 -1.58
N LEU A 250 -1.52 5.92 -2.51
CA LEU A 250 -1.29 6.13 -3.93
C LEU A 250 -2.48 6.85 -4.59
N LEU A 251 -2.18 7.73 -5.54
CA LEU A 251 -3.16 8.17 -6.53
C LEU A 251 -3.47 7.01 -7.47
N ALA A 252 -4.75 6.64 -7.60
CA ALA A 252 -5.23 5.56 -8.43
C ALA A 252 -6.19 6.05 -9.51
N GLY A 253 -6.24 5.36 -10.64
CA GLY A 253 -7.17 5.64 -11.72
C GLY A 253 -6.68 5.16 -13.08
N TYR A 254 -7.56 5.17 -14.07
CA TYR A 254 -7.19 4.93 -15.44
C TYR A 254 -6.45 6.17 -15.99
N ARG A 255 -5.17 6.04 -16.35
CA ARG A 255 -4.27 7.17 -16.69
C ARG A 255 -4.01 8.11 -15.52
N ALA A 256 -3.84 7.56 -14.31
CA ALA A 256 -3.58 8.30 -13.08
C ALA A 256 -2.42 9.32 -13.19
N HIS A 257 -1.42 9.06 -14.04
CA HIS A 257 -0.33 10.00 -14.30
C HIS A 257 -0.79 11.34 -14.88
N ALA A 258 -1.82 11.36 -15.73
CA ALA A 258 -2.37 12.59 -16.31
C ALA A 258 -3.03 13.45 -15.23
N TYR A 259 -3.81 12.80 -14.34
CA TYR A 259 -4.44 13.47 -13.19
C TYR A 259 -3.41 14.00 -12.19
N ARG A 260 -2.27 13.32 -12.02
CA ARG A 260 -1.17 13.81 -11.15
C ARG A 260 -0.68 15.19 -11.57
N GLY A 261 -0.47 15.42 -12.87
CA GLY A 261 -0.02 16.72 -13.37
C GLY A 261 -1.05 17.83 -13.14
N LEU A 262 -2.33 17.53 -13.35
CA LEU A 262 -3.44 18.46 -13.07
C LEU A 262 -3.54 18.77 -11.57
N LEU A 263 -3.44 17.77 -10.70
CA LEU A 263 -3.41 17.95 -9.25
C LEU A 263 -2.24 18.82 -8.81
N GLN A 264 -1.03 18.57 -9.32
CA GLN A 264 0.16 19.37 -8.97
C GLN A 264 0.01 20.85 -9.35
N THR A 265 -0.76 21.12 -10.41
CA THR A 265 -0.98 22.49 -10.90
C THR A 265 -2.11 23.18 -10.15
N HIS A 266 -3.30 22.57 -10.13
CA HIS A 266 -4.52 23.21 -9.65
C HIS A 266 -4.82 22.92 -8.18
N LEU A 267 -4.37 21.77 -7.67
CA LEU A 267 -4.67 21.29 -6.31
C LEU A 267 -3.38 20.78 -5.60
N PRO A 268 -2.29 21.58 -5.55
CA PRO A 268 -0.96 21.10 -5.15
C PRO A 268 -0.93 20.54 -3.73
N ARG A 269 -1.81 21.03 -2.85
CA ARG A 269 -1.92 20.57 -1.46
C ARG A 269 -2.49 19.15 -1.36
N VAL A 270 -3.44 18.81 -2.24
CA VAL A 270 -3.95 17.44 -2.39
C VAL A 270 -2.85 16.56 -2.98
N ALA A 271 -2.14 17.03 -4.01
CA ALA A 271 -1.03 16.30 -4.62
C ALA A 271 0.10 15.97 -3.62
N ASP A 272 0.46 16.91 -2.74
CA ASP A 272 1.48 16.74 -1.69
C ASP A 272 1.02 15.85 -0.54
N TRP A 273 -0.30 15.70 -0.34
CA TRP A 273 -0.85 14.78 0.64
C TRP A 273 -0.72 13.32 0.19
N LEU A 274 -0.82 13.05 -1.11
CA LEU A 274 -0.68 11.72 -1.68
C LEU A 274 0.79 11.30 -1.83
N HIS A 275 1.05 10.02 -2.03
CA HIS A 275 2.40 9.51 -2.30
C HIS A 275 3.01 10.23 -3.52
N GLN A 276 4.25 10.71 -3.38
CA GLN A 276 4.80 11.67 -4.33
C GLN A 276 5.36 11.03 -5.60
N ASN A 277 5.87 9.80 -5.49
CA ASN A 277 6.71 9.19 -6.52
C ASN A 277 6.04 8.00 -7.25
N ALA A 278 4.81 7.66 -6.87
CA ALA A 278 4.14 6.48 -7.41
C ALA A 278 2.64 6.73 -7.56
N VAL A 279 2.08 6.13 -8.62
CA VAL A 279 0.65 6.10 -8.90
C VAL A 279 0.25 4.67 -9.23
N MET A 280 -0.99 4.32 -8.93
CA MET A 280 -1.63 3.09 -9.38
C MET A 280 -2.33 3.36 -10.71
N ASP A 281 -1.59 3.22 -11.81
CA ASP A 281 -2.15 3.43 -13.15
C ASP A 281 -2.75 2.13 -13.71
N VAL A 282 -4.07 2.03 -13.62
CA VAL A 282 -4.84 0.87 -14.09
C VAL A 282 -4.66 0.66 -15.59
N SER A 283 -4.43 1.73 -16.36
CA SER A 283 -4.26 1.60 -17.82
C SER A 283 -2.97 0.89 -18.19
N SER A 284 -1.89 1.08 -17.41
CA SER A 284 -0.62 0.38 -17.58
C SER A 284 -0.75 -1.11 -17.23
N LEU A 285 -1.40 -1.42 -16.10
CA LEU A 285 -1.64 -2.80 -15.69
C LEU A 285 -2.53 -3.55 -16.68
N HIS A 286 -3.58 -2.88 -17.16
CA HIS A 286 -4.46 -3.41 -18.19
C HIS A 286 -3.69 -3.69 -19.49
N GLN A 287 -2.91 -2.73 -20.01
CA GLN A 287 -2.10 -2.96 -21.21
C GLN A 287 -1.10 -4.11 -21.05
N PHE A 288 -0.48 -4.22 -19.88
CA PHE A 288 0.40 -5.33 -19.55
C PHE A 288 -0.36 -6.66 -19.59
N ALA A 289 -1.51 -6.76 -18.92
CA ALA A 289 -2.35 -7.95 -18.91
C ALA A 289 -2.83 -8.33 -20.32
N THR A 290 -3.23 -7.36 -21.16
CA THR A 290 -3.64 -7.62 -22.55
C THR A 290 -2.50 -8.19 -23.40
N ARG A 291 -1.26 -7.74 -23.18
CA ARG A 291 -0.10 -8.18 -24.00
C ARG A 291 0.54 -9.46 -23.50
N TYR A 292 0.62 -9.65 -22.19
CA TYR A 292 1.44 -10.68 -21.56
C TYR A 292 0.66 -11.64 -20.67
N GLY A 293 -0.58 -11.29 -20.30
CA GLY A 293 -1.45 -12.22 -19.60
C GLY A 293 -1.64 -13.45 -20.46
N ARG A 294 -1.17 -14.60 -19.97
CA ARG A 294 -1.68 -15.90 -20.42
C ARG A 294 -3.10 -15.97 -19.91
N VAL A 295 -4.02 -15.27 -20.58
CA VAL A 295 -5.44 -15.38 -20.29
C VAL A 295 -5.82 -16.80 -20.73
N ALA A 296 -5.70 -17.73 -19.80
CA ALA A 296 -6.06 -19.12 -19.98
C ALA A 296 -7.58 -19.16 -20.22
N GLY A 297 -7.99 -19.09 -21.49
CA GLY A 297 -9.36 -19.37 -21.93
C GLY A 297 -10.38 -18.24 -21.82
N ALA A 298 -10.10 -17.08 -21.20
CA ALA A 298 -11.04 -15.95 -21.30
C ALA A 298 -10.79 -15.18 -22.61
N ALA A 299 -11.70 -15.32 -23.56
CA ALA A 299 -11.71 -14.50 -24.75
C ALA A 299 -11.73 -13.00 -24.36
N PRO A 300 -11.11 -12.10 -25.15
CA PRO A 300 -11.14 -10.65 -24.95
C PRO A 300 -12.56 -10.05 -24.82
N SER A 301 -13.59 -10.83 -25.16
CA SER A 301 -15.00 -10.45 -25.12
C SER A 301 -15.55 -10.24 -23.70
N ASN A 302 -14.99 -10.84 -22.65
CA ASN A 302 -15.47 -10.67 -21.26
C ASN A 302 -14.83 -9.48 -20.52
N HIS A 303 -14.04 -8.66 -21.22
CA HIS A 303 -13.38 -7.50 -20.62
C HIS A 303 -14.40 -6.40 -20.27
N PRO A 304 -14.39 -5.81 -19.06
CA PRO A 304 -15.34 -4.75 -18.70
C PRO A 304 -15.39 -3.60 -19.73
N ARG A 305 -14.22 -3.24 -20.30
CA ARG A 305 -14.12 -2.26 -21.40
C ARG A 305 -14.33 -2.76 -22.84
N SER A 306 -14.40 -4.07 -23.13
CA SER A 306 -14.82 -4.47 -24.50
C SER A 306 -16.25 -3.97 -24.76
N SER A 307 -17.10 -3.99 -23.72
CA SER A 307 -18.44 -3.38 -23.71
C SER A 307 -18.45 -1.84 -23.67
N LEU A 308 -17.35 -1.19 -23.25
CA LEU A 308 -17.21 0.27 -23.20
C LEU A 308 -16.56 0.85 -24.46
N SER A 309 -15.92 0.03 -25.31
CA SER A 309 -15.27 0.48 -26.55
C SER A 309 -16.22 1.15 -27.56
N GLY A 310 -17.53 0.92 -27.42
CA GLY A 310 -18.60 1.58 -28.21
C GLY A 310 -19.41 2.64 -27.45
N LYS A 311 -19.20 2.83 -26.14
CA LYS A 311 -19.87 3.89 -25.37
C LYS A 311 -18.94 5.10 -25.36
N ALA A 312 -19.35 6.19 -26.01
CA ALA A 312 -18.66 7.48 -25.92
C ALA A 312 -18.31 7.76 -24.46
N TYR A 313 -17.03 7.98 -24.15
CA TYR A 313 -16.54 8.29 -22.80
C TYR A 313 -17.55 9.20 -22.09
N SER A 314 -18.14 8.75 -20.99
CA SER A 314 -19.02 9.61 -20.20
C SER A 314 -18.20 10.83 -19.77
N LEU A 315 -18.67 12.04 -20.07
CA LEU A 315 -18.08 13.27 -19.52
C LEU A 315 -18.54 13.38 -18.06
N ASP A 316 -18.07 12.45 -17.25
CA ASP A 316 -18.48 12.26 -15.87
C ASP A 316 -17.36 11.58 -15.09
N ALA A 317 -16.79 12.30 -14.12
CA ALA A 317 -15.64 11.82 -13.36
C ALA A 317 -15.99 10.59 -12.48
N GLU A 318 -17.23 10.48 -12.00
CA GLU A 318 -17.66 9.38 -11.14
C GLU A 318 -17.69 8.04 -11.89
N SER A 319 -18.36 7.99 -13.03
CA SER A 319 -18.41 6.84 -13.94
C SER A 319 -17.02 6.37 -14.34
N ASP A 320 -16.09 7.29 -14.57
CA ASP A 320 -14.69 6.97 -14.90
C ASP A 320 -13.94 6.34 -13.72
N VAL A 321 -14.14 6.82 -12.49
CA VAL A 321 -13.58 6.20 -11.29
C VAL A 321 -14.17 4.80 -11.09
N ASN A 322 -15.49 4.65 -11.19
CA ASN A 322 -16.17 3.36 -11.04
C ASN A 322 -15.64 2.34 -12.06
N SER A 323 -15.57 2.74 -13.34
CA SER A 323 -15.00 1.91 -14.40
C SER A 323 -13.54 1.54 -14.15
N SER A 324 -12.75 2.45 -13.57
CA SER A 324 -11.34 2.20 -13.23
C SER A 324 -11.22 1.15 -12.12
N ILE A 325 -12.08 1.23 -11.10
CA ILE A 325 -12.14 0.26 -9.99
C ILE A 325 -12.57 -1.11 -10.49
N GLU A 326 -13.58 -1.18 -11.36
CA GLU A 326 -14.04 -2.44 -11.95
C GLU A 326 -12.93 -3.15 -12.75
N VAL A 327 -12.21 -2.41 -13.59
CA VAL A 327 -11.06 -2.97 -14.33
C VAL A 327 -9.97 -3.43 -13.37
N PHE A 328 -9.71 -2.68 -12.30
CA PHE A 328 -8.71 -3.08 -11.30
C PHE A 328 -9.12 -4.34 -10.53
N ARG A 329 -10.38 -4.47 -10.11
CA ARG A 329 -10.93 -5.69 -9.50
C ARG A 329 -10.80 -6.89 -10.43
N TRP A 330 -11.17 -6.70 -11.70
CA TRP A 330 -10.99 -7.74 -12.71
C TRP A 330 -9.51 -8.17 -12.81
N LEU A 331 -8.56 -7.22 -12.81
CA LEU A 331 -7.12 -7.54 -12.82
C LEU A 331 -6.67 -8.32 -11.57
N LEU A 332 -7.22 -8.03 -10.39
CA LEU A 332 -6.96 -8.79 -9.16
C LEU A 332 -7.46 -10.24 -9.29
N GLU A 333 -8.67 -10.45 -9.82
CA GLU A 333 -9.28 -11.77 -10.00
C GLU A 333 -8.51 -12.65 -11.00
N GLN A 334 -7.98 -12.05 -12.06
CA GLN A 334 -7.26 -12.83 -13.09
C GLN A 334 -5.91 -13.38 -12.60
N ASN A 335 -5.47 -13.07 -11.38
CA ASN A 335 -4.20 -13.54 -10.80
C ASN A 335 -2.96 -13.28 -11.70
N CYS A 336 -3.08 -12.35 -12.65
CA CYS A 336 -2.14 -12.19 -13.77
C CYS A 336 -0.79 -11.56 -13.36
N MET A 337 -0.64 -11.08 -12.12
CA MET A 337 0.51 -10.28 -11.71
C MET A 337 1.27 -10.80 -10.48
N PHE A 338 0.85 -11.89 -9.84
CA PHE A 338 1.40 -12.31 -8.54
C PHE A 338 1.79 -13.79 -8.42
N ARG A 339 2.08 -14.48 -9.54
CA ARG A 339 2.75 -15.80 -9.50
C ARG A 339 4.18 -15.71 -9.95
#